data_AF-A0A8X8GII6-F1
#
_entry.id   AF-A0A8X8GII6-F1
#
_cell.length_a   1.000
_cell.length_b   1.000
_cell.length_c   1.000
_cell.angle_alpha   90.00
_cell.angle_beta   90.00
_cell.angle_gamma   90.00
#
_symmetry.space_group_name_H-M   'P 1'
#
loop_
_entity.id
_entity.type
_entity.pdbx_description
1 polymer ?
#
loop_
_entity_poly.entity_id
_entity_poly.type
_entity_poly.pdbx_seq_one_letter_code
_entity_poly.pdbx_strand_id
1 'polypeptide(L)'
;MFENSTKNQHFISVAEQRLNASNAGATGRDKAKIFSFEIVDRGNYIIKLSAQSEVKALNNLSFLDLYTFDLINIKDRVNLENLFQRIEQHASISTNEVLDNCSFDLEHFMNIFKLKLLNIFRNPYCIDFTLKCFDALIDMEPVDPDLNKYFLKIAAYNYPKEIMQCFSISENEYKKWLKIIFLLTAPIKKDWYLLDEMAKNFFLAHDSYHQINLFTYTHQSCLLSDRSFINLTSLSNFKNNLALCFNLRKDAFMFIQFIKEDVDALIREVYKDAGEKVAARFRQVGVKKLQENVKINKEADNLDILKIYNRHVIYQCHQNVFSASNNVLI
;
A
#
# COMPACT_ATOMS: atom_id res chain seq x y z
N MET A 1 -13.53 20.58 1.96
CA MET A 1 -12.84 19.27 2.15
C MET A 1 -13.11 18.36 0.97
N PHE A 2 -14.37 17.98 0.71
CA PHE A 2 -14.71 17.03 -0.35
C PHE A 2 -14.90 17.66 -1.74
N GLU A 3 -15.19 18.96 -1.83
CA GLU A 3 -15.40 19.65 -3.11
C GLU A 3 -14.06 20.00 -3.78
N ASN A 4 -13.85 19.53 -5.00
CA ASN A 4 -12.74 19.93 -5.87
C ASN A 4 -13.02 19.60 -7.35
N SER A 5 -12.04 19.87 -8.22
CA SER A 5 -12.13 19.68 -9.67
C SER A 5 -11.31 18.52 -10.23
N THR A 6 -10.84 17.59 -9.40
CA THR A 6 -10.06 16.40 -9.82
C THR A 6 -10.93 15.35 -10.49
N LYS A 7 -10.77 15.15 -11.81
CA LYS A 7 -11.53 14.18 -12.63
C LYS A 7 -10.85 12.83 -12.68
N ASN A 8 -9.58 12.84 -13.03
CA ASN A 8 -8.76 11.64 -13.09
C ASN A 8 -8.23 11.35 -11.70
N GLN A 9 -8.70 10.27 -11.10
CA GLN A 9 -8.51 9.97 -9.68
C GLN A 9 -7.67 8.70 -9.55
N HIS A 10 -6.56 8.81 -8.82
CA HIS A 10 -5.50 7.81 -8.82
C HIS A 10 -5.72 6.78 -7.72
N PHE A 11 -5.62 5.51 -8.07
CA PHE A 11 -5.62 4.42 -7.10
C PHE A 11 -4.22 3.99 -6.66
N ILE A 12 -3.20 4.35 -7.43
CA ILE A 12 -1.82 4.47 -6.97
C ILE A 12 -1.35 5.89 -7.25
N SER A 13 -0.95 6.61 -6.19
CA SER A 13 -0.71 8.05 -6.28
C SER A 13 0.31 8.40 -7.36
N VAL A 14 0.11 9.57 -7.99
CA VAL A 14 1.14 10.12 -8.88
C VAL A 14 2.45 10.35 -8.10
N ALA A 15 2.36 10.65 -6.79
CA ALA A 15 3.53 10.81 -5.93
C ALA A 15 4.36 9.51 -5.83
N GLU A 16 3.72 8.34 -5.72
CA GLU A 16 4.38 7.03 -5.70
C GLU A 16 4.91 6.64 -7.08
N GLN A 17 4.11 6.85 -8.13
CA GLN A 17 4.55 6.58 -9.51
C GLN A 17 5.78 7.43 -9.90
N ARG A 18 5.89 8.67 -9.39
CA ARG A 18 7.06 9.55 -9.61
C ARG A 18 8.35 9.01 -8.99
N LEU A 19 8.27 8.32 -7.86
CA LEU A 19 9.43 7.65 -7.24
C LEU A 19 9.95 6.49 -8.09
N ASN A 20 9.14 6.01 -9.04
CA ASN A 20 9.45 4.92 -9.96
C ASN A 20 9.60 5.39 -11.41
N ALA A 21 9.70 6.70 -11.66
CA ALA A 21 9.76 7.24 -13.00
C ALA A 21 11.10 6.95 -13.69
N SER A 22 11.05 6.67 -15.00
CA SER A 22 12.22 6.48 -15.87
C SER A 22 13.03 7.76 -16.04
N ASN A 23 12.34 8.90 -16.06
CA ASN A 23 12.91 10.24 -16.16
C ASN A 23 13.01 10.93 -14.79
N ALA A 24 13.72 10.28 -13.85
CA ALA A 24 13.99 10.82 -12.53
C ALA A 24 14.53 12.27 -12.63
N GLY A 25 13.92 13.20 -11.88
CA GLY A 25 14.29 14.62 -11.88
C GLY A 25 13.47 15.51 -12.83
N ALA A 26 12.53 14.98 -13.61
CA ALA A 26 11.61 15.81 -14.39
C ALA A 26 10.82 16.76 -13.46
N THR A 27 10.97 18.07 -13.70
CA THR A 27 10.26 19.12 -12.95
C THR A 27 8.82 19.23 -13.45
N GLY A 28 7.89 18.63 -12.71
CA GLY A 28 6.45 18.71 -12.97
C GLY A 28 5.72 17.37 -12.78
N ARG A 29 4.55 17.41 -12.14
CA ARG A 29 3.67 16.24 -11.91
C ARG A 29 3.25 15.55 -13.23
N ASP A 30 3.16 16.32 -14.30
CA ASP A 30 2.66 15.95 -15.63
C ASP A 30 3.71 15.34 -16.57
N LYS A 31 4.99 15.41 -16.20
CA LYS A 31 6.11 14.96 -17.05
C LYS A 31 6.67 13.59 -16.68
N ALA A 32 6.40 13.10 -15.48
CA ALA A 32 6.91 11.82 -15.02
C ALA A 32 6.35 10.68 -15.89
N LYS A 33 7.26 9.86 -16.41
CA LYS A 33 6.96 8.68 -17.21
C LYS A 33 7.47 7.43 -16.53
N ILE A 34 6.77 6.33 -16.74
CA ILE A 34 7.14 5.03 -16.20
C ILE A 34 6.94 3.97 -17.28
N PHE A 35 7.84 2.99 -17.35
CA PHE A 35 7.65 1.87 -18.26
C PHE A 35 6.51 0.99 -17.78
N SER A 36 5.69 0.51 -18.71
CA SER A 36 4.60 -0.44 -18.45
C SER A 36 4.91 -1.77 -19.12
N PHE A 37 4.64 -2.86 -18.39
CA PHE A 37 4.79 -4.20 -18.89
C PHE A 37 3.49 -4.99 -18.67
N GLU A 38 3.01 -5.62 -19.73
CA GLU A 38 1.92 -6.59 -19.72
C GLU A 38 2.44 -7.93 -19.19
N ILE A 39 1.65 -8.59 -18.34
CA ILE A 39 1.92 -9.97 -17.92
C ILE A 39 1.52 -10.92 -19.05
N VAL A 40 2.49 -11.65 -19.60
CA VAL A 40 2.28 -12.66 -20.65
C VAL A 40 2.05 -14.04 -20.03
N ASP A 41 2.91 -14.42 -19.08
CA ASP A 41 2.79 -15.67 -18.33
C ASP A 41 3.21 -15.44 -16.88
N ARG A 42 2.24 -15.56 -15.99
CA ARG A 42 2.40 -15.33 -14.56
C ARG A 42 3.15 -16.45 -13.84
N GLY A 43 3.02 -17.69 -14.31
CA GLY A 43 3.66 -18.87 -13.70
C GLY A 43 5.14 -18.97 -14.05
N ASN A 44 5.52 -18.51 -15.24
CA ASN A 44 6.91 -18.46 -15.70
C ASN A 44 7.54 -17.05 -15.60
N TYR A 45 6.84 -16.10 -15.00
CA TYR A 45 7.27 -14.71 -14.79
C TYR A 45 7.64 -13.96 -16.08
N ILE A 46 6.93 -14.24 -17.18
CA ILE A 46 7.17 -13.62 -18.48
C ILE A 46 6.34 -12.34 -18.60
N ILE A 47 7.03 -11.23 -18.85
CA ILE A 47 6.43 -9.93 -19.10
C ILE A 47 6.90 -9.38 -20.45
N LYS A 48 6.10 -8.49 -21.03
CA LYS A 48 6.42 -7.81 -22.29
C LYS A 48 6.14 -6.32 -22.12
N LEU A 49 6.99 -5.47 -22.69
CA LEU A 49 6.68 -4.04 -22.78
C LEU A 49 5.30 -3.83 -23.42
N SER A 50 4.46 -3.05 -22.76
CA SER A 50 3.13 -2.70 -23.26
C SER A 50 3.24 -1.97 -24.61
N ALA A 51 2.18 -2.00 -25.40
CA ALA A 51 2.14 -1.31 -26.70
C ALA A 51 2.54 0.18 -26.58
N GLN A 52 2.08 0.83 -25.50
CA GLN A 52 2.62 2.09 -25.04
C GLN A 52 3.70 1.83 -23.99
N SER A 53 4.96 1.74 -24.44
CA SER A 53 6.09 1.34 -23.59
C SER A 53 6.28 2.25 -22.38
N GLU A 54 6.08 3.56 -22.53
CA GLU A 54 6.10 4.55 -21.45
C GLU A 54 4.75 5.24 -21.31
N VAL A 55 4.20 5.22 -20.10
CA VAL A 55 2.96 5.92 -19.74
C VAL A 55 3.26 7.09 -18.81
N LYS A 56 2.48 8.17 -18.94
CA LYS A 56 2.58 9.31 -18.01
C LYS A 56 1.98 8.89 -16.68
N ALA A 57 2.68 9.13 -15.57
CA ALA A 57 2.18 8.85 -14.22
C ALA A 57 0.83 9.53 -13.95
N LEU A 58 0.61 10.72 -14.52
CA LEU A 58 -0.65 11.46 -14.39
C LEU A 58 -1.85 10.76 -15.05
N ASN A 59 -1.62 9.92 -16.07
CA ASN A 59 -2.66 9.24 -16.85
C ASN A 59 -2.69 7.73 -16.59
N ASN A 60 -1.94 7.25 -15.59
CA ASN A 60 -1.75 5.85 -15.29
C ASN A 60 -2.25 5.54 -13.88
N LEU A 61 -2.72 4.29 -13.67
CA LEU A 61 -3.24 3.81 -12.38
C LEU A 61 -4.29 4.76 -11.78
N SER A 62 -5.21 5.17 -12.65
CA SER A 62 -6.27 6.13 -12.37
C SER A 62 -7.53 5.78 -13.15
N PHE A 63 -8.66 6.27 -12.67
CA PHE A 63 -9.93 6.18 -13.38
C PHE A 63 -10.72 7.48 -13.23
N LEU A 64 -11.58 7.79 -14.20
CA LEU A 64 -12.41 8.99 -14.17
C LEU A 64 -13.49 8.85 -13.09
N ASP A 65 -13.53 9.80 -12.16
CA ASP A 65 -14.56 9.89 -11.11
C ASP A 65 -14.65 8.66 -10.18
N LEU A 66 -13.55 7.93 -10.00
CA LEU A 66 -13.43 6.71 -9.18
C LEU A 66 -13.82 6.83 -7.70
N TYR A 67 -13.72 8.02 -7.14
CA TYR A 67 -14.04 8.36 -5.75
C TYR A 67 -14.98 9.57 -5.69
N THR A 68 -15.57 9.94 -6.83
CA THR A 68 -16.59 11.00 -6.91
C THR A 68 -17.94 10.41 -6.50
N PHE A 69 -18.62 11.07 -5.58
CA PHE A 69 -19.93 10.64 -5.07
C PHE A 69 -20.98 11.76 -5.10
N ASP A 70 -20.70 12.85 -5.81
CA ASP A 70 -21.68 13.87 -6.22
C ASP A 70 -21.08 14.77 -7.32
N LEU A 71 -21.91 15.20 -8.27
CA LEU A 71 -21.53 16.16 -9.30
C LEU A 71 -22.28 17.47 -9.06
N ILE A 72 -21.54 18.50 -8.64
CA ILE A 72 -22.11 19.83 -8.40
C ILE A 72 -22.35 20.51 -9.75
N ASN A 73 -21.37 20.43 -10.65
CA ASN A 73 -21.45 20.92 -12.02
C ASN A 73 -20.42 20.19 -12.91
N ILE A 74 -20.24 20.64 -14.16
CA ILE A 74 -19.31 20.02 -15.13
C ILE A 74 -17.83 20.03 -14.65
N LYS A 75 -17.47 21.01 -13.82
CA LYS A 75 -16.12 21.27 -13.32
C LYS A 75 -15.91 20.77 -11.90
N ASP A 76 -16.90 20.92 -11.02
CA ASP A 76 -16.76 20.69 -9.59
C ASP A 76 -17.56 19.47 -9.15
N ARG A 77 -16.97 18.71 -8.24
CA ARG A 77 -17.52 17.46 -7.73
C ARG A 77 -17.12 17.24 -6.30
N VAL A 78 -17.87 16.36 -5.65
CA VAL A 78 -17.59 15.92 -4.28
C VAL A 78 -16.88 14.58 -4.35
N ASN A 79 -15.65 14.51 -3.85
CA ASN A 79 -14.82 13.31 -3.86
C ASN A 79 -13.83 13.27 -2.67
N LEU A 80 -13.00 12.22 -2.64
CA LEU A 80 -12.05 11.94 -1.54
C LEU A 80 -10.60 12.44 -1.80
N GLU A 81 -10.31 13.06 -2.95
CA GLU A 81 -8.92 13.35 -3.39
C GLU A 81 -8.14 14.26 -2.43
N ASN A 82 -8.77 15.30 -1.90
CA ASN A 82 -8.12 16.19 -0.94
C ASN A 82 -7.71 15.45 0.35
N LEU A 83 -8.47 14.42 0.76
CA LEU A 83 -8.14 13.60 1.92
C LEU A 83 -6.92 12.71 1.64
N PHE A 84 -6.80 12.19 0.41
CA PHE A 84 -5.62 11.43 -0.01
C PHE A 84 -4.38 12.32 -0.07
N GLN A 85 -4.51 13.54 -0.58
CA GLN A 85 -3.41 14.49 -0.73
C GLN A 85 -2.70 14.78 0.61
N ARG A 86 -3.44 14.79 1.73
CA ARG A 86 -2.88 14.92 3.09
C ARG A 86 -1.77 13.89 3.37
N ILE A 87 -1.91 12.67 2.86
CA ILE A 87 -0.94 11.58 3.03
C ILE A 87 0.09 11.62 1.90
N GLU A 88 -0.36 11.78 0.66
CA GLU A 88 0.51 11.72 -0.52
C GLU A 88 1.57 12.81 -0.58
N GLN A 89 1.31 13.98 -0.02
CA GLN A 89 2.27 15.10 -0.02
C GLN A 89 3.60 14.75 0.68
N HIS A 90 3.61 13.74 1.56
CA HIS A 90 4.79 13.30 2.29
C HIS A 90 5.57 12.17 1.60
N ALA A 91 5.05 11.62 0.48
CA ALA A 91 5.58 10.41 -0.15
C ALA A 91 7.06 10.55 -0.52
N SER A 92 7.43 11.61 -1.23
CA SER A 92 8.79 11.77 -1.75
C SER A 92 9.79 12.07 -0.64
N ILE A 93 9.47 13.01 0.26
CA ILE A 93 10.36 13.40 1.34
C ILE A 93 10.58 12.20 2.26
N SER A 94 9.50 11.60 2.77
CA SER A 94 9.63 10.51 3.74
C SER A 94 10.31 9.28 3.16
N THR A 95 10.06 8.93 1.89
CA THR A 95 10.75 7.81 1.23
C THR A 95 12.25 8.04 1.16
N ASN A 96 12.69 9.23 0.73
CA ASN A 96 14.11 9.53 0.65
C ASN A 96 14.75 9.60 2.04
N GLU A 97 14.10 10.22 3.02
CA GLU A 97 14.61 10.27 4.40
C GLU A 97 14.80 8.88 5.02
N VAL A 98 13.84 7.95 4.81
CA VAL A 98 13.96 6.58 5.34
C VAL A 98 15.05 5.78 4.62
N LEU A 99 15.22 5.96 3.31
CA LEU A 99 16.19 5.21 2.52
C LEU A 99 17.61 5.75 2.71
N ASP A 100 17.78 7.06 2.52
CA ASP A 100 19.08 7.70 2.30
C ASP A 100 19.75 8.13 3.63
N ASN A 101 19.02 8.29 4.74
CA ASN A 101 19.63 8.60 6.04
C ASN A 101 20.07 7.37 6.82
N CYS A 102 21.11 7.56 7.65
CA CYS A 102 21.63 6.53 8.55
C CYS A 102 20.75 6.31 9.79
N SER A 103 20.08 7.36 10.29
CA SER A 103 19.20 7.27 11.46
C SER A 103 17.77 6.93 11.06
N PHE A 104 17.17 5.98 11.75
CA PHE A 104 15.75 5.67 11.59
C PHE A 104 14.89 6.78 12.18
N ASP A 105 13.98 7.31 11.35
CA ASP A 105 12.93 8.23 11.77
C ASP A 105 11.56 7.54 11.66
N LEU A 106 10.92 7.37 12.81
CA LEU A 106 9.60 6.74 12.90
C LEU A 106 8.53 7.56 12.19
N GLU A 107 8.57 8.89 12.22
CA GLU A 107 7.56 9.73 11.59
C GLU A 107 7.57 9.56 10.07
N HIS A 108 8.75 9.62 9.45
CA HIS A 108 8.90 9.39 8.02
C HIS A 108 8.48 7.97 7.63
N PHE A 109 8.88 6.97 8.40
CA PHE A 109 8.44 5.61 8.16
C PHE A 109 6.92 5.44 8.27
N MET A 110 6.30 6.06 9.28
CA MET A 110 4.84 6.06 9.45
C MET A 110 4.13 6.74 8.28
N ASN A 111 4.71 7.81 7.73
CA ASN A 111 4.18 8.48 6.54
C ASN A 111 4.22 7.56 5.29
N ILE A 112 5.30 6.81 5.09
CA ILE A 112 5.38 5.79 4.04
C ILE A 112 4.32 4.71 4.27
N PHE A 113 4.25 4.16 5.48
CA PHE A 113 3.34 3.06 5.77
C PHE A 113 1.86 3.46 5.59
N LYS A 114 1.46 4.66 6.05
CA LYS A 114 0.13 5.22 5.78
C LYS A 114 -0.17 5.32 4.29
N LEU A 115 0.80 5.78 3.48
CA LEU A 115 0.64 5.84 2.03
C LEU A 115 0.45 4.45 1.42
N LYS A 116 1.21 3.45 1.89
CA LYS A 116 1.07 2.06 1.42
C LYS A 116 -0.28 1.48 1.77
N LEU A 117 -0.75 1.64 3.01
CA LEU A 117 -2.08 1.23 3.41
C LEU A 117 -3.17 1.93 2.58
N LEU A 118 -3.05 3.25 2.39
CA LEU A 118 -3.99 4.00 1.54
C LEU A 118 -4.04 3.41 0.13
N ASN A 119 -2.89 3.19 -0.50
CA ASN A 119 -2.81 2.62 -1.85
C ASN A 119 -3.33 1.19 -1.94
N ILE A 120 -3.30 0.40 -0.87
CA ILE A 120 -3.97 -0.91 -0.84
C ILE A 120 -5.49 -0.70 -0.83
N PHE A 121 -5.99 0.06 0.14
CA PHE A 121 -7.42 0.11 0.42
C PHE A 121 -8.22 0.91 -0.59
N ARG A 122 -7.61 1.90 -1.25
CA ARG A 122 -8.26 2.63 -2.35
C ARG A 122 -8.06 1.98 -3.72
N ASN A 123 -7.39 0.82 -3.80
CA ASN A 123 -7.19 0.17 -5.09
C ASN A 123 -8.43 -0.63 -5.52
N PRO A 124 -9.02 -0.34 -6.68
CA PRO A 124 -10.21 -1.04 -7.14
C PRO A 124 -9.93 -2.53 -7.41
N TYR A 125 -8.68 -2.91 -7.72
CA TYR A 125 -8.28 -4.32 -7.85
C TYR A 125 -8.12 -5.06 -6.50
N CYS A 126 -8.29 -4.33 -5.39
CA CYS A 126 -8.18 -4.81 -4.02
C CYS A 126 -9.49 -4.61 -3.22
N ILE A 127 -10.63 -4.41 -3.89
CA ILE A 127 -11.93 -4.19 -3.24
C ILE A 127 -12.30 -5.38 -2.34
N ASP A 128 -12.26 -6.60 -2.86
CA ASP A 128 -12.57 -7.81 -2.09
C ASP A 128 -11.70 -7.93 -0.82
N PHE A 129 -10.39 -7.65 -0.95
CA PHE A 129 -9.48 -7.62 0.19
C PHE A 129 -9.87 -6.54 1.21
N THR A 130 -10.18 -5.33 0.74
CA THR A 130 -10.56 -4.20 1.59
C THR A 130 -11.86 -4.48 2.34
N LEU A 131 -12.88 -5.02 1.65
CA LEU A 131 -14.15 -5.39 2.28
C LEU A 131 -13.95 -6.45 3.36
N LYS A 132 -13.11 -7.46 3.12
CA LYS A 132 -12.78 -8.49 4.12
C LYS A 132 -12.02 -7.94 5.32
N CYS A 133 -11.08 -7.01 5.11
CA CYS A 133 -10.34 -6.37 6.20
C CYS A 133 -11.23 -5.50 7.10
N PHE A 134 -12.28 -4.90 6.53
CA PHE A 134 -13.13 -3.92 7.20
C PHE A 134 -14.60 -4.32 7.23
N ASP A 135 -14.89 -5.61 7.30
CA ASP A 135 -16.26 -6.14 7.37
C ASP A 135 -17.06 -5.48 8.52
N ALA A 136 -16.40 -5.31 9.67
CA ALA A 136 -16.97 -4.63 10.84
C ALA A 136 -17.33 -3.15 10.61
N LEU A 137 -16.77 -2.49 9.59
CA LEU A 137 -17.06 -1.06 9.29
C LEU A 137 -18.21 -0.88 8.29
N ILE A 138 -18.69 -1.94 7.63
CA ILE A 138 -19.65 -1.84 6.52
C ILE A 138 -20.94 -1.13 6.93
N ASP A 139 -21.42 -1.40 8.15
CA ASP A 139 -22.68 -0.88 8.70
C ASP A 139 -22.47 0.33 9.63
N MET A 140 -21.25 0.88 9.67
CA MET A 140 -20.93 2.07 10.47
C MET A 140 -21.17 3.36 9.67
N GLU A 141 -21.57 4.42 10.38
CA GLU A 141 -21.78 5.75 9.80
C GLU A 141 -21.18 6.84 10.72
N PRO A 142 -20.77 7.99 10.17
CA PRO A 142 -20.32 9.11 10.99
C PRO A 142 -21.43 9.62 11.92
N VAL A 143 -21.10 9.83 13.19
CA VAL A 143 -22.01 10.47 14.17
C VAL A 143 -22.07 11.98 13.95
N ASP A 144 -20.99 12.58 13.44
CA ASP A 144 -20.93 13.99 13.10
C ASP A 144 -21.90 14.30 11.93
N PRO A 145 -22.87 15.22 12.11
CA PRO A 145 -23.89 15.48 11.09
C PRO A 145 -23.33 16.02 9.78
N ASP A 146 -22.27 16.82 9.81
CA ASP A 146 -21.68 17.43 8.62
C ASP A 146 -20.97 16.36 7.78
N LEU A 147 -20.22 15.46 8.42
CA LEU A 147 -19.63 14.30 7.74
C LEU A 147 -20.69 13.33 7.25
N ASN A 148 -21.72 13.05 8.06
CA ASN A 148 -22.77 12.10 7.69
C ASN A 148 -23.53 12.57 6.44
N LYS A 149 -23.75 13.88 6.29
CA LYS A 149 -24.33 14.45 5.07
C LYS A 149 -23.56 14.06 3.81
N TYR A 150 -22.23 14.05 3.83
CA TYR A 150 -21.42 13.61 2.69
C TYR A 150 -21.41 12.08 2.56
N PHE A 151 -21.35 11.36 3.67
CA PHE A 151 -21.37 9.91 3.68
C PHE A 151 -22.65 9.35 3.03
N LEU A 152 -23.82 9.92 3.34
CA LEU A 152 -25.09 9.50 2.76
C LEU A 152 -25.17 9.71 1.23
N LYS A 153 -24.42 10.67 0.68
CA LYS A 153 -24.36 10.87 -0.78
C LYS A 153 -23.77 9.66 -1.51
N ILE A 154 -22.87 8.90 -0.88
CA ILE A 154 -22.28 7.69 -1.46
C ILE A 154 -23.37 6.66 -1.79
N ALA A 155 -24.37 6.50 -0.92
CA ALA A 155 -25.47 5.58 -1.17
C ALA A 155 -26.44 6.09 -2.25
N ALA A 156 -26.72 7.39 -2.24
CA ALA A 156 -27.70 8.03 -3.11
C ALA A 156 -27.19 8.29 -4.55
N TYR A 157 -25.88 8.35 -4.75
CA TYR A 157 -25.30 8.68 -6.04
C TYR A 157 -25.41 7.52 -7.05
N ASN A 158 -25.68 7.89 -8.30
CA ASN A 158 -25.76 6.98 -9.44
C ASN A 158 -24.39 6.94 -10.14
N TYR A 159 -23.65 5.86 -9.92
CA TYR A 159 -22.30 5.74 -10.44
C TYR A 159 -22.27 5.32 -11.92
N PRO A 160 -21.26 5.80 -12.69
CA PRO A 160 -21.04 5.35 -14.06
C PRO A 160 -20.86 3.82 -14.14
N LYS A 161 -21.59 3.17 -15.03
CA LYS A 161 -21.57 1.70 -15.20
C LYS A 161 -20.19 1.19 -15.64
N GLU A 162 -19.43 2.04 -16.30
CA GLU A 162 -18.08 1.79 -16.79
C GLU A 162 -17.12 1.43 -15.65
N ILE A 163 -17.30 2.00 -14.45
CA ILE A 163 -16.49 1.67 -13.27
C ILE A 163 -16.68 0.20 -12.91
N MET A 164 -17.94 -0.20 -12.73
CA MET A 164 -18.32 -1.58 -12.37
C MET A 164 -17.85 -2.59 -13.43
N GLN A 165 -17.98 -2.24 -14.71
CA GLN A 165 -17.51 -3.07 -15.83
C GLN A 165 -15.99 -3.20 -15.85
N CYS A 166 -15.25 -2.10 -15.69
CA CYS A 166 -13.79 -2.08 -15.76
C CYS A 166 -13.16 -2.93 -14.64
N PHE A 167 -13.71 -2.84 -13.43
CA PHE A 167 -13.17 -3.54 -12.25
C PHE A 167 -13.87 -4.85 -11.93
N SER A 168 -14.88 -5.25 -12.71
CA SER A 168 -15.65 -6.48 -12.52
C SER A 168 -16.24 -6.60 -11.10
N ILE A 169 -16.86 -5.52 -10.62
CA ILE A 169 -17.48 -5.41 -9.29
C ILE A 169 -18.95 -5.04 -9.40
N SER A 170 -19.76 -5.42 -8.42
CA SER A 170 -21.12 -4.91 -8.31
C SER A 170 -21.17 -3.47 -7.79
N GLU A 171 -22.24 -2.74 -8.12
CA GLU A 171 -22.47 -1.40 -7.56
C GLU A 171 -22.55 -1.42 -6.02
N ASN A 172 -23.10 -2.49 -5.44
CA ASN A 172 -23.19 -2.65 -3.99
C ASN A 172 -21.81 -2.78 -3.33
N GLU A 173 -20.93 -3.64 -3.88
CA GLU A 173 -19.54 -3.77 -3.40
C GLU A 173 -18.79 -2.44 -3.52
N TYR A 174 -18.96 -1.75 -4.65
CA TYR A 174 -18.33 -0.47 -4.90
C TYR A 174 -18.79 0.62 -3.92
N LYS A 175 -20.10 0.73 -3.63
CA LYS A 175 -20.64 1.66 -2.64
C LYS A 175 -20.12 1.35 -1.23
N LYS A 176 -20.10 0.08 -0.83
CA LYS A 176 -19.52 -0.34 0.47
C LYS A 176 -18.05 0.02 0.57
N TRP A 177 -17.30 -0.19 -0.51
CA TRP A 177 -15.89 0.15 -0.58
C TRP A 177 -15.64 1.65 -0.43
N LEU A 178 -16.40 2.51 -1.14
CA LEU A 178 -16.31 3.96 -0.98
C LEU A 178 -16.65 4.42 0.45
N LYS A 179 -17.65 3.81 1.09
CA LYS A 179 -17.99 4.07 2.50
C LYS A 179 -16.82 3.73 3.43
N ILE A 180 -16.15 2.59 3.22
CA ILE A 180 -14.97 2.21 4.01
C ILE A 180 -13.84 3.23 3.80
N ILE A 181 -13.52 3.61 2.55
CA ILE A 181 -12.47 4.61 2.30
C ILE A 181 -12.83 5.94 2.97
N PHE A 182 -14.10 6.35 2.92
CA PHE A 182 -14.57 7.54 3.63
C PHE A 182 -14.28 7.44 5.13
N LEU A 183 -14.70 6.35 5.79
CA LEU A 183 -14.47 6.15 7.24
C LEU A 183 -12.98 6.09 7.61
N LEU A 184 -12.15 5.53 6.74
CA LEU A 184 -10.70 5.46 6.94
C LEU A 184 -10.02 6.83 6.84
N THR A 185 -10.51 7.71 5.96
CA THR A 185 -9.78 8.92 5.54
C THR A 185 -10.41 10.24 5.96
N ALA A 186 -11.71 10.25 6.31
CA ALA A 186 -12.37 11.42 6.84
C ALA A 186 -11.97 11.65 8.31
N PRO A 187 -11.89 12.91 8.76
CA PRO A 187 -11.54 13.23 10.13
C PRO A 187 -12.74 13.03 11.07
N ILE A 188 -12.92 11.81 11.59
CA ILE A 188 -14.09 11.46 12.43
C ILE A 188 -14.19 12.33 13.69
N LYS A 189 -13.06 12.85 14.19
CA LYS A 189 -13.04 13.81 15.31
C LYS A 189 -11.84 14.75 15.21
N LYS A 190 -12.07 16.03 14.90
CA LYS A 190 -11.02 17.06 14.69
C LYS A 190 -9.99 16.64 13.63
N ASP A 191 -8.82 16.15 14.05
CA ASP A 191 -7.72 15.68 13.21
C ASP A 191 -7.40 14.20 13.46
N TRP A 192 -8.39 13.46 13.97
CA TRP A 192 -8.29 12.04 14.19
C TRP A 192 -8.79 11.27 12.96
N TYR A 193 -7.91 10.45 12.39
CA TYR A 193 -8.15 9.66 11.18
C TYR A 193 -7.96 8.18 11.49
N LEU A 194 -8.95 7.35 11.15
CA LEU A 194 -8.89 5.92 11.46
C LEU A 194 -7.71 5.22 10.77
N LEU A 195 -7.38 5.58 9.52
CA LEU A 195 -6.22 5.06 8.81
C LEU A 195 -4.89 5.36 9.54
N ASP A 196 -4.75 6.57 10.11
CA ASP A 196 -3.55 6.98 10.83
C ASP A 196 -3.40 6.19 12.14
N GLU A 197 -4.49 6.01 12.88
CA GLU A 197 -4.47 5.21 14.11
C GLU A 197 -4.24 3.73 13.84
N MET A 198 -4.84 3.18 12.80
CA MET A 198 -4.59 1.81 12.39
C MET A 198 -3.11 1.62 12.03
N ALA A 199 -2.53 2.54 11.26
CA ALA A 199 -1.10 2.52 10.95
C ALA A 199 -0.24 2.56 12.22
N LYS A 200 -0.56 3.43 13.19
CA LYS A 200 0.17 3.50 14.47
C LYS A 200 0.04 2.19 15.26
N ASN A 201 -1.17 1.64 15.34
CA ASN A 201 -1.44 0.43 16.10
C ASN A 201 -0.68 -0.79 15.57
N PHE A 202 -0.34 -0.83 14.28
CA PHE A 202 0.56 -1.86 13.74
C PHE A 202 1.94 -1.88 14.41
N PHE A 203 2.42 -0.78 14.98
CA PHE A 203 3.76 -0.70 15.59
C PHE A 203 3.73 -0.36 17.10
N LEU A 204 2.57 0.05 17.62
CA LEU A 204 2.34 0.26 19.04
C LEU A 204 1.73 -0.98 19.71
N ALA A 205 1.26 -1.99 18.97
CA ALA A 205 0.74 -3.22 19.52
C ALA A 205 1.79 -3.92 20.40
N HIS A 206 1.58 -3.92 21.72
CA HIS A 206 2.52 -4.50 22.69
C HIS A 206 2.58 -6.04 22.61
N ASP A 207 1.71 -6.64 21.79
CA ASP A 207 1.57 -8.07 21.57
C ASP A 207 2.01 -8.48 20.15
N SER A 208 2.91 -7.72 19.52
CA SER A 208 3.41 -8.00 18.17
C SER A 208 4.93 -7.88 18.07
N TYR A 209 5.54 -8.87 17.42
CA TYR A 209 6.89 -8.81 16.90
C TYR A 209 6.87 -8.26 15.47
N HIS A 210 7.75 -7.31 15.17
CA HIS A 210 7.87 -6.64 13.88
C HIS A 210 9.22 -6.95 13.24
N GLN A 211 9.18 -7.50 12.02
CA GLN A 211 10.34 -7.60 11.15
C GLN A 211 10.17 -6.64 9.97
N ILE A 212 11.10 -5.70 9.83
CA ILE A 212 11.10 -4.73 8.73
C ILE A 212 12.46 -4.79 8.05
N ASN A 213 12.47 -5.07 6.76
CA ASN A 213 13.69 -5.08 5.94
C ASN A 213 13.51 -4.10 4.78
N LEU A 214 14.49 -3.23 4.58
CA LEU A 214 14.61 -2.33 3.44
C LEU A 214 15.72 -2.84 2.52
N PHE A 215 15.41 -2.96 1.24
CA PHE A 215 16.35 -3.38 0.22
C PHE A 215 16.58 -2.23 -0.76
N THR A 216 17.83 -1.91 -1.04
CA THR A 216 18.24 -0.86 -2.00
C THR A 216 19.19 -1.39 -3.07
N TYR A 217 19.16 -0.79 -4.26
CA TYR A 217 19.90 -1.28 -5.43
C TYR A 217 20.58 -0.15 -6.21
N THR A 218 21.87 -0.31 -6.47
CA THR A 218 22.65 0.74 -7.15
C THR A 218 22.35 0.79 -8.66
N HIS A 219 22.12 -0.36 -9.29
CA HIS A 219 22.03 -0.46 -10.76
C HIS A 219 20.75 -1.10 -11.29
N GLN A 220 19.89 -1.59 -10.41
CA GLN A 220 18.72 -2.38 -10.77
C GLN A 220 17.44 -1.65 -10.39
N SER A 221 16.37 -1.97 -11.11
CA SER A 221 15.06 -1.39 -10.83
C SER A 221 14.11 -2.42 -10.21
N CYS A 222 13.41 -1.99 -9.18
CA CYS A 222 12.28 -2.67 -8.58
C CYS A 222 11.04 -2.50 -9.47
N LEU A 223 10.21 -3.55 -9.54
CA LEU A 223 8.89 -3.43 -10.13
C LEU A 223 7.92 -2.74 -9.16
N LEU A 224 6.98 -1.98 -9.73
CA LEU A 224 5.80 -1.46 -9.06
C LEU A 224 4.58 -2.26 -9.54
N SER A 225 3.82 -2.82 -8.60
CA SER A 225 2.57 -3.54 -8.87
C SER A 225 1.42 -2.56 -9.11
N ASP A 226 0.52 -2.85 -10.07
CA ASP A 226 -0.76 -2.15 -10.22
C ASP A 226 -1.72 -2.35 -9.04
N ARG A 227 -1.40 -3.26 -8.10
CA ARG A 227 -2.10 -3.46 -6.81
C ARG A 227 -1.45 -2.75 -5.62
N SER A 228 -0.28 -2.11 -5.81
CA SER A 228 0.56 -1.44 -4.80
C SER A 228 1.34 -2.33 -3.81
N PHE A 229 0.91 -3.57 -3.59
CA PHE A 229 1.52 -4.46 -2.59
C PHE A 229 1.59 -5.91 -3.05
N ILE A 230 2.34 -6.70 -2.28
CA ILE A 230 2.43 -8.15 -2.37
C ILE A 230 2.04 -8.71 -1.00
N ASN A 231 1.16 -9.71 -0.97
CA ASN A 231 0.81 -10.43 0.23
C ASN A 231 1.60 -11.74 0.31
N LEU A 232 2.51 -11.84 1.27
CA LEU A 232 3.33 -13.02 1.54
C LEU A 232 2.87 -13.77 2.79
N THR A 233 1.73 -13.40 3.37
CA THR A 233 1.22 -13.98 4.63
C THR A 233 1.11 -15.49 4.54
N SER A 234 0.60 -16.02 3.42
CA SER A 234 0.45 -17.46 3.18
C SER A 234 1.76 -18.22 3.02
N LEU A 235 2.89 -17.54 2.83
CA LEU A 235 4.22 -18.16 2.76
C LEU A 235 4.89 -18.25 4.13
N SER A 236 4.25 -17.70 5.17
CA SER A 236 4.79 -17.73 6.51
C SER A 236 4.35 -18.97 7.27
N ASN A 237 5.22 -19.49 8.12
CA ASN A 237 4.92 -20.60 9.03
C ASN A 237 4.17 -20.15 10.29
N PHE A 238 4.00 -18.84 10.51
CA PHE A 238 3.31 -18.30 11.67
C PHE A 238 1.80 -18.26 11.45
N LYS A 239 1.00 -18.77 12.39
CA LYS A 239 -0.47 -18.83 12.28
C LYS A 239 -1.16 -17.46 12.34
N ASN A 240 -0.60 -16.52 13.11
CA ASN A 240 -1.18 -15.20 13.37
C ASN A 240 -0.18 -14.13 12.93
N ASN A 241 0.04 -14.03 11.64
CA ASN A 241 0.94 -13.05 11.06
C ASN A 241 0.29 -12.27 9.92
N LEU A 242 0.99 -11.21 9.52
CA LEU A 242 0.73 -10.47 8.29
C LEU A 242 2.10 -10.17 7.67
N ALA A 243 2.36 -10.66 6.45
CA ALA A 243 3.61 -10.41 5.74
C ALA A 243 3.31 -9.70 4.41
N LEU A 244 3.85 -8.51 4.23
CA LEU A 244 3.61 -7.64 3.08
C LEU A 244 4.91 -7.14 2.48
N CYS A 245 4.96 -6.99 1.15
CA CYS A 245 6.01 -6.21 0.48
C CYS A 245 5.44 -4.98 -0.23
N PHE A 246 6.24 -3.92 -0.25
CA PHE A 246 5.92 -2.65 -0.88
C PHE A 246 7.08 -2.16 -1.72
N ASN A 247 6.81 -1.72 -2.95
CA ASN A 247 7.75 -0.88 -3.69
C ASN A 247 7.92 0.45 -2.93
N LEU A 248 9.12 1.03 -2.85
CA LEU A 248 9.32 2.35 -2.25
C LEU A 248 9.74 3.40 -3.29
N ARG A 249 10.77 3.05 -4.06
CA ARG A 249 11.39 3.88 -5.09
C ARG A 249 11.85 2.96 -6.21
N LYS A 250 12.23 3.52 -7.36
CA LYS A 250 12.71 2.75 -8.51
C LYS A 250 13.77 1.71 -8.16
N ASP A 251 14.56 1.95 -7.13
CA ASP A 251 15.74 1.22 -6.68
C ASP A 251 15.55 0.60 -5.28
N ALA A 252 14.34 0.66 -4.70
CA ALA A 252 14.14 0.23 -3.33
C ALA A 252 12.75 -0.37 -3.08
N PHE A 253 12.71 -1.38 -2.23
CA PHE A 253 11.48 -1.97 -1.73
C PHE A 253 11.61 -2.34 -0.24
N MET A 254 10.47 -2.62 0.38
CA MET A 254 10.38 -2.98 1.79
C MET A 254 9.59 -4.27 1.97
N PHE A 255 10.07 -5.11 2.87
CA PHE A 255 9.32 -6.22 3.45
C PHE A 255 8.94 -5.87 4.90
N ILE A 256 7.67 -6.04 5.25
CA ILE A 256 7.19 -5.92 6.62
C ILE A 256 6.47 -7.20 6.99
N GLN A 257 6.81 -7.75 8.15
CA GLN A 257 6.07 -8.83 8.77
C GLN A 257 5.70 -8.48 10.21
N PHE A 258 4.41 -8.63 10.51
CA PHE A 258 3.84 -8.56 11.84
C PHE A 258 3.56 -9.99 12.28
N ILE A 259 4.01 -10.37 13.47
CA ILE A 259 3.75 -11.69 14.05
C ILE A 259 3.20 -11.44 15.45
N LYS A 260 2.04 -12.02 15.77
CA LYS A 260 1.53 -11.97 17.14
C LYS A 260 2.61 -12.52 18.09
N GLU A 261 2.88 -11.78 19.16
CA GLU A 261 3.96 -12.04 20.09
C GLU A 261 3.64 -13.28 20.93
N ASP A 262 4.08 -14.41 20.39
CA ASP A 262 4.19 -15.70 21.06
C ASP A 262 5.68 -16.04 21.07
N VAL A 263 6.34 -15.67 22.17
CA VAL A 263 7.79 -15.85 22.37
C VAL A 263 8.21 -17.30 22.11
N ASP A 264 7.40 -18.26 22.55
CA ASP A 264 7.70 -19.68 22.38
C ASP A 264 7.61 -20.09 20.90
N ALA A 265 6.55 -19.66 20.20
CA ALA A 265 6.41 -19.94 18.77
C ALA A 265 7.54 -19.29 17.95
N LEU A 266 7.88 -18.04 18.25
CA LEU A 266 8.98 -17.31 17.60
C LEU A 266 10.32 -18.03 17.82
N ILE A 267 10.65 -18.42 19.05
CA ILE A 267 11.89 -19.12 19.36
C ILE A 267 11.93 -20.50 18.69
N ARG A 268 10.82 -21.24 18.71
CA ARG A 268 10.74 -22.56 18.06
C ARG A 268 11.00 -22.47 16.55
N GLU A 269 10.44 -21.47 15.89
CA GLU A 269 10.65 -21.25 14.47
C GLU A 269 12.10 -20.88 14.15
N VAL A 270 12.68 -19.95 14.91
CA VAL A 270 14.04 -19.45 14.69
C VAL A 270 15.11 -20.52 14.95
N TYR A 271 14.98 -21.27 16.03
CA TYR A 271 16.01 -22.21 16.50
C TYR A 271 15.72 -23.67 16.12
N LYS A 272 14.61 -23.95 15.42
CA LYS A 272 14.21 -25.27 14.91
C LYS A 272 14.39 -26.36 15.97
N ASP A 273 15.32 -27.30 15.75
CA ASP A 273 15.58 -28.45 16.64
C ASP A 273 15.96 -28.05 18.08
N ALA A 274 16.61 -26.90 18.26
CA ALA A 274 16.95 -26.37 19.59
C ALA A 274 15.84 -25.52 20.22
N GLY A 275 14.77 -25.24 19.47
CA GLY A 275 13.69 -24.32 19.81
C GLY A 275 13.08 -24.52 21.18
N GLU A 276 12.70 -25.76 21.52
CA GLU A 276 12.04 -26.03 22.81
C GLU A 276 12.97 -25.77 24.00
N LYS A 277 14.24 -26.15 23.88
CA LYS A 277 15.23 -25.94 24.93
C LYS A 277 15.49 -24.45 25.17
N VAL A 278 15.53 -23.66 24.09
CA VAL A 278 15.72 -22.21 24.17
C VAL A 278 14.45 -21.54 24.72
N ALA A 279 13.27 -21.93 24.25
CA ALA A 279 11.99 -21.41 24.73
C ALA A 279 11.81 -21.66 26.23
N ALA A 280 12.14 -22.87 26.70
CA ALA A 280 12.11 -23.19 28.13
C ALA A 280 13.02 -22.28 28.96
N ARG A 281 14.22 -21.94 28.47
CA ARG A 281 15.11 -20.98 29.15
C ARG A 281 14.50 -19.59 29.22
N PHE A 282 13.92 -19.11 28.13
CA PHE A 282 13.26 -17.80 28.07
C PHE A 282 12.07 -17.71 29.03
N ARG A 283 11.27 -18.79 29.14
CA ARG A 283 10.21 -18.90 30.15
C ARG A 283 10.77 -18.85 31.57
N GLN A 284 11.86 -19.57 31.85
CA GLN A 284 12.49 -19.59 33.19
C GLN A 284 13.00 -18.22 33.63
N VAL A 285 13.56 -17.43 32.71
CA VAL A 285 14.03 -16.05 33.01
C VAL A 285 12.93 -14.99 32.89
N GLY A 286 11.68 -15.40 32.62
CA GLY A 286 10.53 -14.50 32.58
C GLY A 286 10.49 -13.55 31.38
N VAL A 287 11.13 -13.90 30.27
CA VAL A 287 11.09 -13.09 29.04
C VAL A 287 9.70 -13.21 28.42
N LYS A 288 8.98 -12.09 28.40
CA LYS A 288 7.63 -11.97 27.82
C LYS A 288 7.61 -11.29 26.45
N LYS A 289 8.72 -10.65 26.07
CA LYS A 289 8.86 -9.85 24.86
C LYS A 289 10.20 -10.08 24.19
N LEU A 290 10.23 -10.18 22.86
CA LEU A 290 11.48 -10.29 22.09
C LEU A 290 11.93 -8.94 21.52
N GLN A 291 11.02 -7.97 21.42
CA GLN A 291 11.30 -6.68 20.79
C GLN A 291 10.70 -5.51 21.59
N GLU A 292 11.56 -4.67 22.16
CA GLU A 292 11.11 -3.44 22.83
C GLU A 292 10.78 -2.32 21.84
N ASN A 293 11.57 -2.19 20.77
CA ASN A 293 11.44 -1.11 19.77
C ASN A 293 11.40 -1.68 18.35
N VAL A 294 10.70 -0.96 17.46
CA VAL A 294 10.73 -1.22 16.02
C VAL A 294 12.18 -1.16 15.52
N LYS A 295 12.61 -2.21 14.81
CA LYS A 295 13.94 -2.28 14.19
C LYS A 295 13.77 -2.43 12.69
N ILE A 296 14.57 -1.67 11.95
CA ILE A 296 14.66 -1.76 10.49
C ILE A 296 16.03 -2.27 10.12
N ASN A 297 16.05 -3.37 9.36
CA ASN A 297 17.27 -3.87 8.74
C ASN A 297 17.38 -3.25 7.35
N LYS A 298 18.58 -2.80 6.98
CA LYS A 298 18.88 -2.32 5.63
C LYS A 298 19.86 -3.27 4.97
N GLU A 299 19.58 -3.67 3.74
CA GLU A 299 20.45 -4.51 2.93
C GLU A 299 20.55 -3.92 1.52
N ALA A 300 21.76 -3.90 0.96
CA ALA A 300 22.02 -3.31 -0.34
C ALA A 300 22.47 -4.38 -1.34
N ASP A 301 22.05 -4.23 -2.59
CA ASP A 301 22.53 -4.98 -3.74
C ASP A 301 22.40 -6.52 -3.65
N ASN A 302 21.45 -7.03 -2.86
CA ASN A 302 21.09 -8.44 -2.85
C ASN A 302 20.19 -8.79 -4.05
N LEU A 303 20.82 -9.19 -5.16
CA LEU A 303 20.16 -9.46 -6.44
C LEU A 303 19.22 -10.66 -6.40
N ASP A 304 19.47 -11.66 -5.55
CA ASP A 304 18.60 -12.83 -5.44
C ASP A 304 17.27 -12.47 -4.77
N ILE A 305 17.33 -11.63 -3.73
CA ILE A 305 16.15 -11.07 -3.09
C ILE A 305 15.38 -10.15 -4.05
N LEU A 306 16.06 -9.39 -4.92
CA LEU A 306 15.39 -8.59 -5.95
C LEU A 306 14.62 -9.44 -6.95
N LYS A 307 15.22 -10.53 -7.45
CA LYS A 307 14.54 -11.48 -8.35
C LYS A 307 13.27 -12.04 -7.69
N ILE A 308 13.39 -12.50 -6.45
CA ILE A 308 12.26 -13.02 -5.67
C ILE A 308 11.15 -11.95 -5.56
N TYR A 309 11.51 -10.73 -5.20
CA TYR A 309 10.57 -9.62 -5.12
C TYR A 309 9.87 -9.35 -6.47
N ASN A 310 10.63 -9.16 -7.55
CA ASN A 310 10.07 -8.87 -8.87
C ASN A 310 9.17 -10.01 -9.39
N ARG A 311 9.55 -11.27 -9.16
CA ARG A 311 8.70 -12.44 -9.47
C ARG A 311 7.40 -12.42 -8.69
N HIS A 312 7.43 -12.08 -7.41
CA HIS A 312 6.20 -11.93 -6.63
C HIS A 312 5.33 -10.76 -7.10
N VAL A 313 5.93 -9.64 -7.53
CA VAL A 313 5.20 -8.52 -8.13
C VAL A 313 4.48 -9.00 -9.40
N ILE A 314 5.17 -9.70 -10.30
CA ILE A 314 4.60 -10.30 -11.52
C ILE A 314 3.49 -11.29 -11.17
N TYR A 315 3.73 -12.13 -10.16
CA TYR A 315 2.77 -13.16 -9.77
C TYR A 315 1.50 -12.57 -9.16
N GLN A 316 1.57 -11.46 -8.41
CA GLN A 316 0.42 -10.97 -7.64
C GLN A 316 -0.27 -9.73 -8.22
N CYS A 317 0.35 -9.01 -9.18
CA CYS A 317 -0.30 -7.88 -9.85
C CYS A 317 -1.58 -8.30 -10.58
N HIS A 318 -2.44 -7.35 -10.92
CA HIS A 318 -3.66 -7.62 -11.66
C HIS A 318 -3.38 -7.85 -13.15
N GLN A 319 -2.86 -6.85 -13.86
CA GLN A 319 -2.65 -6.86 -15.31
C GLN A 319 -1.26 -6.40 -15.73
N ASN A 320 -0.73 -5.34 -15.09
CA ASN A 320 0.51 -4.71 -15.50
C ASN A 320 1.46 -4.53 -14.31
N VAL A 321 2.75 -4.49 -14.62
CA VAL A 321 3.81 -4.05 -13.70
C VAL A 321 4.55 -2.88 -14.32
N PHE A 322 5.13 -2.04 -13.48
CA PHE A 322 5.79 -0.82 -13.92
C PHE A 322 7.22 -0.71 -13.41
N SER A 323 8.07 0.01 -14.13
CA SER A 323 9.47 0.21 -13.74
C SER A 323 10.05 1.52 -14.28
N ALA A 324 11.12 1.99 -13.64
CA ALA A 324 11.93 3.08 -14.17
C ALA A 324 12.82 2.63 -15.34
N SER A 325 13.02 1.32 -15.53
CA SER A 325 13.86 0.74 -16.58
C SER A 325 13.04 -0.13 -17.52
N ASN A 326 13.41 -0.15 -18.80
CA ASN A 326 12.87 -1.11 -19.77
C ASN A 326 13.54 -2.50 -19.67
N ASN A 327 14.58 -2.62 -18.84
CA ASN A 327 15.27 -3.86 -18.52
C ASN A 327 15.17 -4.13 -17.02
N VAL A 328 14.47 -5.21 -16.66
CA VAL A 328 14.16 -5.57 -15.28
C VAL A 328 14.74 -6.95 -14.98
N LEU A 329 15.33 -7.10 -13.80
CA LEU A 329 15.85 -8.37 -13.32
C LEU A 329 14.69 -9.25 -12.80
N ILE A 330 14.50 -10.42 -13.41
CA ILE A 330 13.43 -11.38 -13.06
C ILE A 330 13.97 -12.66 -12.46
#